data_AF-G2Y6J3-F1
#
_entry.id   AF-G2Y6J3-F1
#
_cell.length_a   1.000
_cell.length_b   1.000
_cell.length_c   1.000
_cell.angle_alpha   90.00
_cell.angle_beta   90.00
_cell.angle_gamma   90.00
#
_symmetry.space_group_name_H-M   'P 1'
#
loop_
_entity.id
_entity.type
_entity.pdbx_description
1 polymer ?
#
loop_
_entity_poly.entity_id
_entity_poly.type
_entity_poly.pdbx_seq_one_letter_code
_entity_poly.pdbx_strand_id
1 'polypeptide(L)'
;MTKPYTEDDIAAALFAIAGGMSMRKACSEYGIPRTTLHNRINGHLSHKKGAQNLQKIAPVQERALANWILVQEALGTSPTHRQIRELGESILNLEGGDLSLGKRWIHSFLERNPEIKTKRQYKIDNARINGATTEIISKFFEKLDLPAIKHIKPENRWNMDEAGIMEGQGLNERGPLFIGVYLTYRKSLFTFGYIPR
;
A
#
# COMPACT_ATOMS: atom_id res chain seq x y z
N MET A 1 5.99 -26.12 14.74
CA MET A 1 5.54 -24.74 15.02
C MET A 1 4.03 -24.71 14.88
N THR A 2 3.30 -24.30 15.92
CA THR A 2 1.83 -24.19 15.89
C THR A 2 1.42 -22.95 15.09
N LYS A 3 0.43 -23.09 14.19
CA LYS A 3 -0.10 -21.96 13.42
C LYS A 3 -0.71 -20.92 14.39
N PRO A 4 -0.39 -19.63 14.28
CA PRO A 4 -1.08 -18.60 15.04
C PRO A 4 -2.55 -18.52 14.60
N TYR A 5 -3.48 -18.52 15.55
CA TYR A 5 -4.91 -18.39 15.28
C TYR A 5 -5.28 -16.93 14.99
N THR A 6 -6.26 -16.74 14.12
CA THR A 6 -6.77 -15.43 13.70
C THR A 6 -8.15 -15.14 14.33
N GLU A 7 -8.63 -13.89 14.23
CA GLU A 7 -10.01 -13.56 14.66
C GLU A 7 -11.05 -14.27 13.78
N ASP A 8 -10.73 -14.62 12.54
CA ASP A 8 -11.60 -15.40 11.66
C ASP A 8 -11.72 -16.85 12.15
N ASP A 9 -10.62 -17.45 12.60
CA ASP A 9 -10.63 -18.77 13.22
C ASP A 9 -11.50 -18.77 14.50
N ILE A 10 -11.43 -17.70 15.30
CA ILE A 10 -12.29 -17.51 16.48
C ILE A 10 -13.76 -17.41 16.07
N ALA A 11 -14.09 -16.62 15.04
CA ALA A 11 -15.45 -16.48 14.55
C ALA A 11 -16.02 -17.83 14.05
N ALA A 12 -15.23 -18.58 13.29
CA ALA A 12 -15.60 -19.92 12.81
C ALA A 12 -15.81 -20.90 13.98
N ALA A 13 -14.93 -20.88 14.98
CA ALA A 13 -15.07 -21.71 16.18
C ALA A 13 -16.33 -21.37 16.99
N LEU A 14 -16.66 -20.09 17.14
CA LEU A 14 -17.90 -19.66 17.81
C LEU A 14 -19.15 -20.10 17.04
N PHE A 15 -19.12 -20.01 15.71
CA PHE A 15 -20.20 -20.50 14.86
C PHE A 15 -20.39 -22.02 14.98
N ALA A 16 -19.29 -22.79 15.00
CA ALA A 16 -19.34 -24.24 15.21
C ALA A 16 -19.93 -24.60 16.58
N ILE A 17 -19.57 -23.85 17.64
CA ILE A 17 -20.13 -24.03 18.98
C ILE A 17 -21.64 -23.74 19.00
N ALA A 18 -22.08 -22.66 18.33
CA ALA A 18 -23.50 -22.36 18.17
C ALA A 18 -24.24 -23.46 17.39
N GLY A 19 -23.57 -24.12 16.44
CA GLY A 19 -24.07 -25.29 15.70
C GLY A 19 -24.04 -26.62 16.48
N GLY A 20 -23.72 -26.60 17.78
CA GLY A 20 -23.74 -27.78 18.66
C GLY A 20 -22.38 -28.45 18.89
N MET A 21 -21.28 -27.89 18.39
CA MET A 21 -19.93 -28.38 18.69
C MET A 21 -19.56 -28.06 20.15
N SER A 22 -18.96 -29.01 20.87
CA SER A 22 -18.44 -28.71 22.21
C SER A 22 -17.24 -27.77 22.16
N MET A 23 -17.12 -26.88 23.14
CA MET A 23 -16.00 -25.93 23.21
C MET A 23 -14.63 -26.63 23.20
N ARG A 24 -14.51 -27.81 23.83
CA ARG A 24 -13.26 -28.61 23.83
C ARG A 24 -12.90 -29.09 22.43
N LYS A 25 -13.89 -29.56 21.65
CA LYS A 25 -13.68 -29.98 20.26
C LYS A 25 -13.28 -28.78 19.40
N ALA A 26 -13.97 -27.65 19.54
CA ALA A 26 -13.63 -26.41 18.83
C ALA A 26 -12.21 -25.91 19.14
N CYS A 27 -11.76 -25.97 20.40
CA CYS A 27 -10.38 -25.61 20.75
C CYS A 27 -9.35 -26.47 20.01
N SER A 28 -9.59 -27.78 19.94
CA SER A 28 -8.68 -28.72 19.27
C SER A 28 -8.69 -28.57 17.76
N GLU A 29 -9.86 -28.34 17.17
CA GLU A 29 -10.05 -28.31 15.72
C GLU A 29 -9.53 -27.01 15.10
N TYR A 30 -9.77 -25.88 15.78
CA TYR A 30 -9.31 -24.56 15.33
C TYR A 30 -7.95 -24.15 15.95
N GLY A 31 -7.38 -24.96 16.86
CA GLY A 31 -6.11 -24.67 17.52
C GLY A 31 -6.14 -23.44 18.45
N ILE A 32 -7.31 -23.12 19.02
CA ILE A 32 -7.53 -21.93 19.84
C ILE A 32 -7.50 -22.28 21.33
N PRO A 33 -6.80 -21.51 22.19
CA PRO A 33 -6.86 -21.70 23.63
C PRO A 33 -8.28 -21.60 24.18
N ARG A 34 -8.63 -22.49 25.11
CA ARG A 34 -9.96 -22.52 25.74
C ARG A 34 -10.34 -21.20 26.40
N THR A 35 -9.37 -20.53 27.02
CA THR A 35 -9.56 -19.22 27.66
C THR A 35 -10.02 -18.16 26.66
N THR A 36 -9.46 -18.16 25.45
CA THR A 36 -9.83 -17.21 24.39
C THR A 36 -11.28 -17.39 23.96
N LEU A 37 -11.72 -18.63 23.68
CA LEU A 37 -13.11 -18.91 23.30
C LEU A 37 -14.09 -18.62 24.45
N HIS A 38 -13.74 -19.03 25.67
CA HIS A 38 -14.54 -18.73 26.85
C HIS A 38 -14.76 -17.22 27.04
N ASN A 39 -13.69 -16.42 26.93
CA ASN A 39 -13.78 -14.97 27.05
C ASN A 39 -14.67 -14.38 25.95
N ARG A 40 -14.56 -14.88 24.72
CA ARG A 40 -15.39 -14.42 23.58
C ARG A 40 -16.86 -14.78 23.77
N ILE A 41 -17.17 -15.97 24.28
CA ILE A 41 -18.55 -16.39 24.62
C ILE A 41 -19.14 -15.48 25.70
N ASN A 42 -18.33 -15.07 26.68
CA ASN A 42 -18.74 -14.15 27.75
C ASN A 42 -18.76 -12.67 27.31
N GLY A 43 -18.63 -12.38 26.01
CA GLY A 43 -18.75 -11.03 25.46
C GLY A 43 -17.49 -10.16 25.53
N HIS A 44 -16.33 -10.71 25.93
CA HIS A 44 -15.10 -9.93 25.92
C HIS A 44 -14.63 -9.65 24.48
N LEU A 45 -14.40 -8.36 24.21
CA LEU A 45 -13.87 -7.88 22.93
C LEU A 45 -12.42 -8.35 22.71
N SER A 46 -12.01 -8.36 21.44
CA SER A 46 -10.59 -8.52 21.12
C SER A 46 -9.79 -7.32 21.57
N HIS A 47 -8.51 -7.51 21.86
CA HIS A 47 -7.61 -6.40 22.19
C HIS A 47 -7.68 -5.30 21.13
N LYS A 48 -7.73 -5.69 19.84
CA LYS A 48 -7.89 -4.75 18.72
C LYS A 48 -9.20 -3.96 18.80
N LYS A 49 -10.34 -4.63 19.03
CA LYS A 49 -11.65 -3.98 19.14
C LYS A 49 -11.74 -3.10 20.39
N GLY A 50 -11.28 -3.57 21.55
CA GLY A 50 -11.27 -2.79 22.79
C GLY A 50 -10.40 -1.53 22.69
N ALA A 51 -9.30 -1.58 21.93
CA ALA A 51 -8.44 -0.43 21.69
C ALA A 51 -9.00 0.58 20.67
N GLN A 52 -10.10 0.28 19.96
CA GLN A 52 -10.69 1.23 18.99
C GLN A 52 -11.15 2.52 19.66
N ASN A 53 -11.69 2.44 20.88
CA ASN A 53 -12.14 3.60 21.64
C ASN A 53 -11.00 4.54 22.07
N LEU A 54 -9.75 4.08 22.01
CA LEU A 54 -8.55 4.87 22.34
C LEU A 54 -7.95 5.55 21.11
N GLN A 55 -8.49 5.33 19.92
CA GLN A 55 -8.00 5.96 18.69
C GLN A 55 -8.42 7.43 18.66
N LYS A 56 -7.47 8.30 18.28
CA LYS A 56 -7.74 9.73 18.11
C LYS A 56 -8.71 10.02 16.95
N ILE A 57 -8.63 9.22 15.89
CA ILE A 57 -9.48 9.33 14.72
C ILE A 57 -10.48 8.19 14.78
N ALA A 58 -11.76 8.50 14.57
CA ALA A 58 -12.81 7.51 14.64
C ALA A 58 -12.66 6.46 13.52
N PRO A 59 -13.02 5.18 13.75
CA PRO A 59 -12.89 4.12 12.73
C PRO A 59 -13.62 4.40 11.41
N VAL A 60 -14.64 5.26 11.42
CA VAL A 60 -15.37 5.67 10.20
C VAL A 60 -14.55 6.67 9.39
N GLN A 61 -13.95 7.66 10.05
CA GLN A 61 -13.06 8.63 9.42
C GLN A 61 -11.77 7.96 8.91
N GLU A 62 -11.23 7.02 9.69
CA GLU A 62 -10.04 6.26 9.29
C GLU A 62 -10.31 5.49 7.98
N ARG A 63 -11.49 4.87 7.85
CA ARG A 63 -11.93 4.21 6.62
C ARG A 63 -12.09 5.17 5.45
N ALA A 64 -12.65 6.36 5.68
CA ALA A 64 -12.76 7.38 4.65
C ALA A 64 -11.37 7.85 4.17
N LEU A 65 -10.44 8.05 5.10
CA LEU A 65 -9.05 8.40 4.81
C LEU A 65 -8.34 7.28 4.03
N ALA A 66 -8.54 6.02 4.41
CA ALA A 66 -8.02 4.86 3.69
C ALA A 66 -8.55 4.82 2.24
N ASN A 67 -9.86 4.98 2.05
CA ASN A 67 -10.48 5.05 0.73
C ASN A 67 -9.93 6.22 -0.11
N TRP A 68 -9.73 7.39 0.50
CA TRP A 68 -9.11 8.52 -0.17
C TRP A 68 -7.70 8.18 -0.68
N ILE A 69 -6.87 7.50 0.13
CA ILE A 69 -5.54 7.04 -0.31
C ILE A 69 -5.65 6.09 -1.52
N LEU A 70 -6.60 5.16 -1.49
CA LEU A 70 -6.82 4.21 -2.60
C LEU A 70 -7.26 4.92 -3.89
N VAL A 71 -8.13 5.94 -3.79
CA VAL A 71 -8.55 6.74 -4.94
C VAL A 71 -7.37 7.53 -5.51
N GLN A 72 -6.57 8.16 -4.64
CA GLN A 72 -5.39 8.92 -5.06
C GLN A 72 -4.35 8.03 -5.76
N GLU A 73 -4.17 6.80 -5.28
CA GLU A 73 -3.34 5.78 -5.94
C GLU A 73 -3.87 5.44 -7.34
N ALA A 74 -5.19 5.23 -7.49
CA ALA A 74 -5.82 4.93 -8.77
C ALA A 74 -5.69 6.08 -9.79
N LEU A 75 -5.64 7.33 -9.29
CA LEU A 75 -5.36 8.53 -10.09
C LEU A 75 -3.87 8.70 -10.44
N GLY A 76 -3.00 7.79 -9.99
CA GLY A 76 -1.56 7.84 -10.22
C GLY A 76 -0.82 8.82 -9.30
N THR A 77 -1.50 9.40 -8.33
CA THR A 77 -0.96 10.37 -7.37
C THR A 77 -0.93 9.76 -5.98
N SER A 78 0.11 8.99 -5.67
CA SER A 78 0.28 8.41 -4.33
C SER A 78 0.56 9.51 -3.31
N PRO A 79 -0.18 9.60 -2.20
CA PRO A 79 0.14 10.56 -1.15
C PRO A 79 1.33 10.08 -0.30
N THR A 80 2.10 11.05 0.20
CA THR A 80 3.22 10.82 1.12
C THR A 80 2.73 10.57 2.56
N HIS A 81 3.57 9.97 3.40
CA HIS A 81 3.29 9.82 4.83
C HIS A 81 2.99 11.16 5.52
N ARG A 82 3.64 12.25 5.08
CA ARG A 82 3.42 13.60 5.60
C ARG A 82 2.02 14.11 5.26
N GLN A 83 1.64 14.04 3.98
CA GLN A 83 0.32 14.49 3.52
C GLN A 83 -0.82 13.72 4.19
N ILE A 84 -0.66 12.42 4.41
CA ILE A 84 -1.66 11.61 5.11
C ILE A 84 -1.78 12.03 6.58
N ARG A 85 -0.66 12.36 7.23
CA ARG A 85 -0.71 12.90 8.60
C ARG A 85 -1.39 14.26 8.64
N GLU A 86 -1.04 15.17 7.74
CA GLU A 86 -1.65 16.51 7.63
C GLU A 86 -3.16 16.41 7.40
N LEU A 87 -3.60 15.48 6.56
CA LEU A 87 -5.03 15.22 6.34
C LEU A 87 -5.72 14.57 7.54
N GLY A 88 -5.03 13.67 8.25
CA GLY A 88 -5.55 13.11 9.50
C GLY A 88 -5.69 14.18 10.60
N GLU A 89 -4.72 15.09 10.70
CA GLU A 89 -4.77 16.22 11.64
C GLU A 89 -5.87 17.20 11.27
N SER A 90 -6.10 17.47 9.98
CA SER A 90 -7.21 18.33 9.57
C SER A 90 -8.58 17.74 9.91
N ILE A 91 -8.76 16.42 9.72
CA ILE A 91 -9.98 15.71 10.15
C ILE A 91 -10.20 15.85 11.66
N LEU A 92 -9.13 15.67 12.45
CA LEU A 92 -9.20 15.76 13.90
C LEU A 92 -9.52 17.18 14.40
N ASN A 93 -8.92 18.19 13.76
CA ASN A 93 -9.13 19.60 14.11
C ASN A 93 -10.53 20.09 13.75
N LEU A 94 -11.17 19.53 12.71
CA LEU A 94 -12.57 19.82 12.38
C LEU A 94 -13.56 19.36 13.47
N GLU A 95 -13.19 18.36 14.27
CA GLU A 95 -14.01 17.88 15.40
C GLU A 95 -13.77 18.65 16.70
N GLY A 96 -13.04 19.77 16.64
CA GLY A 96 -12.93 20.73 17.74
C GLY A 96 -11.77 20.48 18.71
N GLY A 97 -10.80 19.62 18.36
CA GLY A 97 -9.58 19.45 19.13
C GLY A 97 -8.38 20.08 18.43
N ASP A 98 -7.63 20.96 19.10
CA ASP A 98 -6.27 21.34 18.65
C ASP A 98 -5.29 20.20 18.96
N LEU A 99 -5.37 19.13 18.17
CA LEU A 99 -4.72 17.87 18.46
C LEU A 99 -3.82 17.45 17.30
N SER A 100 -2.53 17.28 17.60
CA SER A 100 -1.59 16.68 16.67
C SER A 100 -1.62 15.15 16.72
N LEU A 101 -1.32 14.52 15.59
CA LEU A 101 -1.15 13.07 15.51
C LEU A 101 0.29 12.70 15.91
N GLY A 102 0.43 11.67 16.74
CA GLY A 102 1.74 11.22 17.18
C GLY A 102 2.62 10.73 16.02
N LYS A 103 3.95 10.81 16.17
CA LYS A 103 4.91 10.39 15.13
C LYS A 103 4.68 8.96 14.60
N ARG A 104 4.23 8.05 15.49
CA ARG A 104 3.95 6.64 15.18
C ARG A 104 2.54 6.38 14.62
N TRP A 105 1.67 7.39 14.58
CA TRP A 105 0.29 7.21 14.16
C TRP A 105 0.18 6.62 12.75
N ILE A 106 1.03 7.07 11.81
CA ILE A 106 1.04 6.55 10.44
C ILE A 106 1.40 5.06 10.38
N HIS A 107 2.30 4.59 11.23
CA HIS A 107 2.64 3.16 11.28
C HIS A 107 1.45 2.34 11.75
N SER A 108 0.81 2.76 12.85
CA SER A 108 -0.36 2.08 13.38
C SER A 108 -1.56 2.17 12.44
N PHE A 109 -1.71 3.27 11.69
CA PHE A 109 -2.71 3.41 10.62
C PHE A 109 -2.48 2.35 9.53
N LEU A 110 -1.24 2.19 9.05
CA LEU A 110 -0.91 1.17 8.05
C LEU A 110 -1.10 -0.27 8.56
N GLU A 111 -0.80 -0.52 9.84
CA GLU A 111 -1.07 -1.83 10.46
C GLU A 111 -2.57 -2.17 10.53
N ARG A 112 -3.43 -1.15 10.65
CA ARG A 112 -4.89 -1.31 10.67
C ARG A 112 -5.51 -1.40 9.29
N ASN A 113 -4.86 -0.85 8.27
CA ASN A 113 -5.34 -0.80 6.88
C ASN A 113 -4.36 -1.59 5.98
N PRO A 114 -4.33 -2.94 6.07
CA PRO A 114 -3.33 -3.77 5.40
C PRO A 114 -3.39 -3.74 3.86
N GLU A 115 -4.50 -3.30 3.28
CA GLU A 115 -4.68 -3.02 1.85
C GLU A 115 -3.77 -1.89 1.36
N ILE A 116 -3.35 -1.04 2.29
CA ILE A 116 -2.47 0.09 2.06
C ILE A 116 -1.02 -0.32 2.34
N LYS A 117 -0.14 -0.22 1.34
CA LYS A 117 1.29 -0.56 1.44
C LYS A 117 2.18 0.65 1.20
N THR A 118 3.32 0.71 1.87
CA THR A 118 4.33 1.73 1.56
C THR A 118 5.14 1.29 0.35
N LYS A 119 5.27 2.19 -0.63
CA LYS A 119 6.16 2.05 -1.78
C LYS A 119 7.18 3.18 -1.80
N ARG A 120 8.37 2.88 -2.31
CA ARG A 120 9.41 3.89 -2.51
C ARG A 120 9.27 4.43 -3.93
N GLN A 121 9.20 5.74 -4.07
CA GLN A 121 9.32 6.37 -5.39
C GLN A 121 10.71 6.99 -5.53
N TYR A 122 11.26 6.89 -6.73
CA TYR A 122 12.42 7.66 -7.13
C TYR A 122 11.97 9.05 -7.58
N LYS A 123 12.76 10.07 -7.23
CA LYS A 123 12.53 11.41 -7.76
C LYS A 123 12.68 11.31 -9.28
N ILE A 124 11.63 11.66 -10.00
CA ILE A 124 11.75 11.96 -11.42
C ILE A 124 12.20 13.41 -11.49
N ASP A 125 13.25 13.67 -12.27
CA ASP A 125 13.77 15.02 -12.46
C ASP A 125 12.65 15.93 -13.00
N ASN A 126 12.44 17.09 -12.38
CA ASN A 126 11.35 18.01 -12.74
C ASN A 126 11.47 18.45 -14.21
N ALA A 127 12.69 18.57 -14.72
CA ALA A 127 12.94 18.85 -16.13
C ALA A 127 12.36 17.77 -17.06
N ARG A 128 12.40 16.49 -16.64
CA ARG A 128 11.81 15.37 -17.41
C ARG A 128 10.29 15.41 -17.39
N ILE A 129 9.67 15.74 -16.26
CA ILE A 129 8.21 15.85 -16.17
C ILE A 129 7.72 17.01 -17.04
N ASN A 130 8.34 18.19 -16.91
CA ASN A 130 7.93 19.39 -17.63
C ASN A 130 8.29 19.32 -19.12
N GLY A 131 9.36 18.63 -19.49
CA GLY A 131 9.76 18.40 -20.88
C GLY A 131 8.96 17.33 -21.61
N ALA A 132 8.19 16.51 -20.89
CA ALA A 132 7.35 15.46 -21.47
C ALA A 132 5.94 15.99 -21.78
N THR A 133 5.83 17.02 -22.61
CA THR A 133 4.53 17.54 -23.06
C THR A 133 3.88 16.57 -24.06
N THR A 134 2.55 16.61 -24.15
CA THR A 134 1.79 15.76 -25.08
C THR A 134 2.30 15.90 -26.52
N GLU A 135 2.66 17.10 -26.94
CA GLU A 135 3.20 17.37 -28.27
C GLU A 135 4.56 16.71 -28.49
N ILE A 136 5.46 16.77 -27.50
CA ILE A 136 6.79 16.16 -27.58
C ILE A 136 6.66 14.63 -27.62
N ILE A 137 5.80 14.07 -26.77
CA ILE A 137 5.52 12.63 -26.74
C ILE A 137 4.91 12.17 -28.07
N SER A 138 3.91 12.89 -28.59
CA SER A 138 3.24 12.54 -29.85
C SER A 138 4.21 12.59 -31.03
N LYS A 139 4.98 13.69 -31.16
CA LYS A 139 6.01 13.84 -32.21
C LYS A 139 7.08 12.76 -32.13
N PHE A 140 7.42 12.27 -30.93
CA PHE A 140 8.36 11.16 -30.78
C PHE A 140 7.78 9.85 -31.33
N PHE A 141 6.53 9.52 -31.00
CA PHE A 141 5.88 8.30 -31.52
C PHE A 141 5.62 8.37 -33.03
N GLU A 142 5.24 9.53 -33.56
CA GLU A 142 5.14 9.75 -35.01
C GLU A 142 6.46 9.44 -35.73
N LYS A 143 7.60 9.87 -35.16
CA LYS A 143 8.92 9.54 -35.70
C LYS A 143 9.23 8.05 -35.61
N LEU A 144 8.87 7.39 -34.52
CA LEU A 144 9.04 5.93 -34.39
C LEU A 144 8.22 5.13 -35.40
N ASP A 145 7.10 5.67 -35.87
CA ASP A 145 6.24 5.05 -36.89
C ASP A 145 6.71 5.30 -38.34
N LEU A 146 7.75 6.12 -38.55
CA LEU A 146 8.32 6.31 -39.88
C LEU A 146 8.82 4.97 -40.47
N PRO A 147 8.54 4.67 -41.74
CA PRO A 147 8.88 3.36 -42.35
C PRO A 147 10.35 2.97 -42.15
N ALA A 148 11.27 3.93 -42.32
CA ALA A 148 12.71 3.72 -42.15
C ALA A 148 13.11 3.25 -40.74
N ILE A 149 12.41 3.73 -39.70
CA ILE A 149 12.69 3.38 -38.29
C ILE A 149 11.87 2.16 -37.88
N LYS A 150 10.63 2.04 -38.36
CA LYS A 150 9.71 0.95 -38.07
C LYS A 150 10.26 -0.41 -38.51
N HIS A 151 11.04 -0.44 -39.59
CA HIS A 151 11.70 -1.67 -40.07
C HIS A 151 12.88 -2.14 -39.20
N ILE A 152 13.43 -1.28 -38.33
CA ILE A 152 14.44 -1.71 -37.34
C ILE A 152 13.72 -2.56 -36.31
N LYS A 153 14.12 -3.82 -36.16
CA LYS A 153 13.49 -4.72 -35.19
C LYS A 153 13.66 -4.20 -33.76
N PRO A 154 12.68 -4.40 -32.86
CA PRO A 154 12.76 -3.90 -31.49
C PRO A 154 14.03 -4.32 -30.75
N GLU A 155 14.58 -5.50 -31.04
CA GLU A 155 15.81 -6.02 -30.40
C GLU A 155 17.06 -5.23 -30.80
N ASN A 156 17.00 -4.47 -31.89
CA ASN A 156 18.09 -3.64 -32.39
C ASN A 156 17.86 -2.14 -32.10
N ARG A 157 16.83 -1.79 -31.32
CA ARG A 157 16.53 -0.42 -30.91
C ARG A 157 17.11 -0.17 -29.54
N TRP A 158 18.24 0.52 -29.49
CA TRP A 158 18.92 0.87 -28.24
C TRP A 158 18.67 2.33 -27.90
N ASN A 159 18.42 2.63 -26.63
CA ASN A 159 18.41 4.00 -26.15
C ASN A 159 19.86 4.47 -25.95
N MET A 160 20.16 5.73 -26.27
CA MET A 160 21.53 6.25 -26.25
C MET A 160 22.06 6.55 -24.83
N ASP A 161 21.24 6.40 -23.79
CA ASP A 161 21.58 6.71 -22.39
C ASP A 161 22.00 5.49 -21.54
N GLU A 162 21.88 4.26 -22.08
CA GLU A 162 22.26 3.02 -21.37
C GLU A 162 23.69 2.53 -21.68
N ALA A 163 24.43 3.22 -22.55
CA ALA A 163 25.86 2.99 -22.78
C ALA A 163 26.73 4.02 -22.05
N GLY A 164 26.51 4.18 -20.74
CA GLY A 164 27.35 5.00 -19.87
C GLY A 164 28.34 4.14 -19.11
N ILE A 165 29.57 3.99 -19.62
CA ILE A 165 30.70 3.67 -18.74
C ILE A 165 30.85 4.87 -17.81
N MET A 166 30.50 4.71 -16.53
CA MET A 166 30.64 5.76 -15.53
C MET A 166 31.48 5.24 -14.36
N GLU A 167 32.77 5.58 -14.40
CA GLU A 167 33.67 5.41 -13.26
C GLU A 167 33.29 6.45 -12.19
N GLY A 168 32.90 5.95 -11.01
CA GLY A 168 32.83 6.72 -9.76
C GLY A 168 31.77 7.83 -9.68
N GLN A 169 30.53 7.49 -9.30
CA GLN A 169 29.68 8.34 -8.44
C GLN A 169 28.44 7.57 -7.95
N GLY A 170 28.41 7.22 -6.66
CA GLY A 170 27.22 6.66 -6.01
C GLY A 170 26.28 7.76 -5.54
N LEU A 171 25.15 7.96 -6.22
CA LEU A 171 24.09 8.85 -5.77
C LEU A 171 23.27 8.16 -4.65
N ASN A 172 23.63 8.46 -3.41
CA ASN A 172 22.84 8.12 -2.23
C ASN A 172 21.67 9.10 -2.04
N GLU A 173 20.75 9.20 -3.01
CA GLU A 173 19.55 10.03 -2.87
C GLU A 173 18.35 9.18 -2.46
N ARG A 174 18.06 9.13 -1.15
CA ARG A 174 16.88 8.44 -0.64
C ARG A 174 15.63 9.29 -0.90
N GLY A 175 14.85 8.94 -1.94
CA GLY A 175 13.54 9.56 -2.22
C GLY A 175 12.49 9.31 -1.11
N PRO A 176 11.45 10.17 -1.01
CA PRO A 176 10.40 10.04 -0.01
C PRO A 176 9.58 8.75 -0.15
N LEU A 177 9.02 8.29 0.97
CA LEU A 177 8.13 7.13 1.02
C LEU A 177 6.69 7.55 0.72
N PHE A 178 6.06 6.80 -0.18
CA PHE A 178 4.69 6.97 -0.62
C PHE A 178 3.87 5.74 -0.24
N ILE A 179 2.55 5.86 -0.31
CA ILE A 179 1.64 4.80 0.06
C ILE A 179 0.78 4.41 -1.15
N GLY A 180 0.58 3.11 -1.40
CA GLY A 180 -0.15 2.53 -2.53
C GLY A 180 -0.52 1.05 -2.35
N VAL A 181 -1.20 0.44 -3.32
CA VAL A 181 -1.62 -0.99 -3.29
C VAL A 181 -0.71 -1.82 -4.21
N TYR A 182 -0.64 -3.15 -4.01
CA TYR A 182 0.21 -4.09 -4.78
C TYR A 182 0.15 -3.98 -6.31
N LEU A 183 -0.89 -3.35 -6.88
CA LEU A 183 -1.12 -3.32 -8.33
C LEU A 183 -0.38 -2.22 -9.09
N THR A 184 0.27 -1.31 -8.40
CA THR A 184 1.00 -0.20 -9.05
C THR A 184 2.49 -0.50 -9.06
N TYR A 185 2.86 -1.65 -9.65
CA TYR A 185 3.97 -1.62 -10.58
C TYR A 185 3.57 -0.65 -11.69
N ARG A 186 3.91 0.63 -11.51
CA ARG A 186 4.23 1.43 -12.68
C ARG A 186 5.53 0.82 -13.19
N LYS A 187 5.40 -0.32 -13.90
CA LYS A 187 6.31 -0.62 -14.99
C LYS A 187 6.42 0.71 -15.69
N SER A 188 7.63 1.28 -15.68
CA SER A 188 8.05 2.10 -16.79
C SER A 188 7.45 1.46 -18.04
N LEU A 189 6.89 2.25 -18.94
CA LEU A 189 6.42 1.79 -20.25
C LEU A 189 7.57 1.27 -21.14
N PHE A 190 8.59 0.67 -20.53
CA PHE A 190 9.69 -0.10 -21.05
C PHE A 190 10.00 -1.20 -20.03
N THR A 191 9.27 -2.31 -20.09
CA THR A 191 9.77 -3.60 -19.59
C THR A 191 9.56 -4.61 -20.70
N PHE A 192 10.63 -4.79 -21.48
CA PHE A 192 10.83 -5.96 -22.33
C PHE A 192 10.64 -7.23 -21.49
N GLY A 193 9.92 -8.18 -22.05
CA GLY A 193 9.77 -9.52 -21.49
C GLY A 193 11.10 -10.26 -21.52
N TYR A 194 11.41 -10.86 -20.37
CA TYR A 194 11.95 -12.22 -20.20
C TYR A 194 12.60 -12.89 -21.42
N ILE A 195 13.89 -13.23 -21.31
CA ILE A 195 14.47 -14.40 -22.01
C ILE A 195 15.29 -15.20 -20.99
N PRO A 196 14.97 -16.49 -20.74
CA PRO A 196 15.78 -17.40 -19.96
C PRO A 196 16.84 -18.14 -20.82
N ARG A 197 17.87 -18.58 -20.09
CA ARG A 197 19.10 -19.32 -20.43
C ARG A 197 20.22 -18.52 -21.08
#